data_AF-A0A327NQZ7-F1
#
_entry.id   AF-A0A327NQZ7-F1
#
_cell.length_a   1.000
_cell.length_b   1.000
_cell.length_c   1.000
_cell.angle_alpha   90.00
_cell.angle_beta   90.00
_cell.angle_gamma   90.00
#
_symmetry.space_group_name_H-M   'P 1'
#
loop_
_entity.id
_entity.type
_entity.pdbx_description
1 polymer ?
#
loop_
_entity_poly.entity_id
_entity_poly.type
_entity_poly.pdbx_seq_one_letter_code
_entity_poly.pdbx_strand_id
1 'polypeptide(L)'
;MKTPTYFRIDVFVTQCMLFLLASSSLYAQSWQNGRYMKQAINETMVKAVLAEQSTSAGFANGICFLGAILKKGHEVGWTTTLMGDQEYIFIGGGDQDATDVDISVSNTPGTLLAKDTQSDKTPIVQFTPTRTGQYTIKLKLYSGDNDSFCCMAILKEGGNRVPAGNLDNVVGKIINYGARANEQKGGAKFHDLTNQWCMYGAILDEGSKTEIENLNLGYQNHAFLAAGDQNSEDLDLYLLRNETEIKKDTDSDSVPNVVSETYGSNYGLKVKNHASSGKTFAMFCILTM
;
A
#
# COMPACT_ATOMS: atom_id res chain seq x y z
N MET A 1 -39.54 -30.21 -55.97
CA MET A 1 -38.55 -29.52 -56.82
C MET A 1 -38.46 -28.07 -56.38
N LYS A 2 -37.22 -27.54 -56.32
CA LYS A 2 -36.76 -26.20 -55.87
C LYS A 2 -36.50 -26.03 -54.37
N THR A 3 -35.33 -26.49 -53.96
CA THR A 3 -34.43 -25.77 -53.03
C THR A 3 -33.90 -24.50 -53.72
N PRO A 4 -33.58 -23.42 -52.97
CA PRO A 4 -32.19 -23.25 -52.53
C PRO A 4 -32.02 -22.72 -51.08
N THR A 5 -31.04 -23.34 -50.43
CA THR A 5 -29.99 -22.84 -49.54
C THR A 5 -29.94 -21.32 -49.27
N TYR A 6 -29.88 -20.92 -47.99
CA TYR A 6 -28.87 -19.98 -47.49
C TYR A 6 -28.59 -20.21 -46.00
N PHE A 7 -27.36 -20.65 -45.75
CA PHE A 7 -26.68 -20.64 -44.46
C PHE A 7 -26.12 -19.23 -44.27
N ARG A 8 -26.39 -18.57 -43.14
CA ARG A 8 -25.56 -17.49 -42.61
C ARG A 8 -25.44 -17.65 -41.10
N ILE A 9 -24.31 -18.19 -40.69
CA ILE A 9 -23.75 -18.03 -39.35
C ILE A 9 -23.05 -16.68 -39.40
N ASP A 10 -23.69 -15.63 -38.87
CA ASP A 10 -23.00 -14.36 -38.65
C ASP A 10 -22.17 -14.49 -37.37
N VAL A 11 -20.88 -14.72 -37.60
CA VAL A 11 -19.79 -14.59 -36.64
C VAL A 11 -19.75 -13.13 -36.19
N PHE A 12 -20.42 -12.81 -35.08
CA PHE A 12 -20.36 -11.51 -34.42
C PHE A 12 -19.94 -11.65 -32.95
N VAL A 13 -18.94 -12.49 -32.71
CA VAL A 13 -18.16 -12.46 -31.48
C VAL A 13 -16.72 -12.68 -31.91
N THR A 14 -15.89 -11.64 -31.81
CA THR A 14 -14.41 -11.63 -31.71
C THR A 14 -13.86 -10.38 -32.40
N GLN A 15 -14.29 -9.19 -31.99
CA GLN A 15 -13.53 -7.97 -32.27
C GLN A 15 -13.76 -6.86 -31.23
N CYS A 16 -13.74 -7.22 -29.95
CA CYS A 16 -13.61 -6.25 -28.84
C CYS A 16 -12.37 -6.46 -27.96
N MET A 17 -11.58 -7.53 -28.16
CA MET A 17 -10.43 -7.81 -27.28
C MET A 17 -9.11 -7.14 -27.67
N LEU A 18 -9.00 -6.51 -28.85
CA LEU A 18 -7.75 -5.86 -29.28
C LEU A 18 -7.68 -4.34 -29.04
N PHE A 19 -8.74 -3.70 -28.54
CA PHE A 19 -8.75 -2.27 -28.17
C PHE A 19 -8.71 -2.01 -26.65
N LEU A 20 -8.72 -3.06 -25.83
CA LEU A 20 -8.77 -2.95 -24.36
C LEU A 20 -7.40 -2.84 -23.69
N LEU A 21 -6.29 -3.12 -24.39
CA LEU A 21 -4.94 -3.08 -23.81
C LEU A 21 -4.24 -1.71 -23.96
N ALA A 22 -4.65 -0.88 -24.93
CA ALA A 22 -4.06 0.46 -25.13
C ALA A 22 -4.79 1.56 -24.35
N SER A 23 -6.02 1.29 -23.91
CA SER A 23 -6.87 2.25 -23.20
C SER A 23 -6.58 2.24 -21.68
N SER A 24 -6.25 1.09 -21.09
CA SER A 24 -5.89 0.99 -19.67
C SER A 24 -4.72 1.89 -19.24
N SER A 25 -3.72 2.08 -20.11
CA SER A 25 -2.55 2.93 -19.83
C SER A 25 -2.86 4.43 -19.80
N LEU A 26 -3.84 4.89 -20.59
CA LEU A 26 -4.28 6.30 -20.57
C LEU A 26 -5.15 6.59 -19.33
N TYR A 27 -5.97 5.64 -18.91
CA TYR A 27 -6.83 5.80 -17.72
C TYR A 27 -6.05 5.81 -16.40
N ALA A 28 -5.03 4.96 -16.28
CA ALA A 28 -4.11 4.96 -15.14
C ALA A 28 -3.43 6.33 -14.92
N GLN A 29 -3.17 7.08 -15.99
CA GLN A 29 -2.61 8.43 -15.90
C GLN A 29 -3.61 9.50 -15.43
N SER A 30 -4.92 9.23 -15.49
CA SER A 30 -5.95 10.20 -15.11
C SER A 30 -6.35 10.16 -13.64
N TRP A 31 -6.08 9.06 -12.93
CA TRP A 31 -6.45 8.95 -11.52
C TRP A 31 -5.49 9.75 -10.63
N GLN A 32 -5.90 10.98 -10.29
CA GLN A 32 -5.08 11.95 -9.58
C GLN A 32 -4.52 11.41 -8.25
N ASN A 33 -5.33 10.70 -7.46
CA ASN A 33 -4.89 10.07 -6.21
C ASN A 33 -3.72 9.09 -6.43
N GLY A 34 -3.77 8.30 -7.50
CA GLY A 34 -2.68 7.38 -7.87
C GLY A 34 -1.39 8.10 -8.25
N ARG A 35 -1.47 9.33 -8.80
CA ARG A 35 -0.29 10.14 -9.11
C ARG A 35 0.42 10.62 -7.84
N TYR A 36 -0.33 11.14 -6.87
CA TYR A 36 0.22 11.59 -5.58
C TYR A 36 0.89 10.44 -4.84
N MET A 37 0.21 9.29 -4.75
CA MET A 37 0.78 8.07 -4.20
C MET A 37 2.09 7.69 -4.90
N LYS A 38 2.12 7.67 -6.24
CA LYS A 38 3.34 7.33 -6.99
C LYS A 38 4.49 8.30 -6.72
N GLN A 39 4.21 9.59 -6.59
CA GLN A 39 5.23 10.59 -6.26
C GLN A 39 5.84 10.31 -4.88
N ALA A 40 5.02 10.14 -3.86
CA ALA A 40 5.48 9.86 -2.50
C ALA A 40 6.30 8.55 -2.43
N ILE A 41 5.78 7.47 -3.04
CA ILE A 41 6.47 6.17 -3.10
C ILE A 41 7.83 6.33 -3.77
N ASN A 42 7.92 7.03 -4.91
CA ASN A 42 9.18 7.22 -5.60
C ASN A 42 10.22 7.94 -4.72
N GLU A 43 9.82 9.00 -4.02
CA GLU A 43 10.71 9.75 -3.12
C GLU A 43 11.23 8.86 -1.98
N THR A 44 10.34 8.13 -1.30
CA THR A 44 10.72 7.19 -0.23
C THR A 44 11.64 6.09 -0.74
N MET A 45 11.32 5.52 -1.91
CA MET A 45 12.00 4.33 -2.41
C MET A 45 13.39 4.63 -2.97
N VAL A 46 13.60 5.80 -3.59
CA VAL A 46 14.94 6.25 -3.97
C VAL A 46 15.85 6.29 -2.74
N LYS A 47 15.37 6.82 -1.61
CA LYS A 47 16.13 6.86 -0.35
C LYS A 47 16.34 5.47 0.25
N ALA A 48 15.33 4.61 0.21
CA ALA A 48 15.44 3.22 0.67
C ALA A 48 16.51 2.45 -0.12
N VAL A 49 16.50 2.54 -1.46
CA VAL A 49 17.50 1.90 -2.32
C VAL A 49 18.91 2.45 -2.04
N LEU A 50 19.06 3.76 -1.82
CA LEU A 50 20.35 4.34 -1.43
C LEU A 50 20.82 3.80 -0.07
N ALA A 51 19.92 3.61 0.90
CA ALA A 51 20.24 3.00 2.18
C ALA A 51 20.68 1.53 2.01
N GLU A 52 19.99 0.74 1.18
CA GLU A 52 20.38 -0.65 0.87
C GLU A 52 21.76 -0.78 0.19
N GLN A 53 22.16 0.23 -0.57
CA GLN A 53 23.45 0.27 -1.27
C GLN A 53 24.61 0.73 -0.37
N SER A 54 24.31 1.55 0.64
CA SER A 54 25.31 2.17 1.52
C SER A 54 25.43 1.48 2.89
N THR A 55 24.52 0.55 3.21
CA THR A 55 24.45 -0.16 4.50
C THR A 55 24.16 -1.65 4.30
N SER A 56 24.07 -2.41 5.40
CA SER A 56 23.56 -3.79 5.43
C SER A 56 22.03 -3.88 5.53
N ALA A 57 21.33 -2.74 5.47
CA ALA A 57 19.88 -2.69 5.66
C ALA A 57 19.09 -3.11 4.42
N GLY A 58 17.85 -3.56 4.66
CA GLY A 58 16.83 -3.84 3.66
C GLY A 58 15.44 -3.84 4.30
N PHE A 59 14.39 -4.02 3.52
CA PHE A 59 13.01 -4.03 4.01
C PHE A 59 12.78 -5.07 5.10
N ALA A 60 12.12 -4.66 6.19
CA ALA A 60 11.74 -5.57 7.27
C ALA A 60 10.79 -6.69 6.78
N ASN A 61 10.73 -7.79 7.52
CA ASN A 61 9.73 -8.84 7.28
C ASN A 61 8.35 -8.36 7.77
N GLY A 62 7.26 -8.86 7.16
CA GLY A 62 5.92 -8.38 7.48
C GLY A 62 5.72 -6.94 6.99
N ILE A 63 4.90 -6.14 7.68
CA ILE A 63 4.64 -4.74 7.31
C ILE A 63 5.93 -3.92 7.34
N CYS A 64 6.35 -3.44 6.17
CA CYS A 64 7.59 -2.70 5.97
C CYS A 64 7.41 -1.43 5.13
N PHE A 65 6.18 -1.14 4.70
CA PHE A 65 5.83 0.08 3.99
C PHE A 65 4.43 0.51 4.41
N LEU A 66 4.21 1.81 4.63
CA LEU A 66 2.91 2.35 5.01
C LEU A 66 2.64 3.65 4.28
N GLY A 67 1.39 3.93 3.92
CA GLY A 67 0.98 5.18 3.28
C GLY A 67 -0.34 5.72 3.84
N ALA A 68 -0.46 7.04 3.89
CA ALA A 68 -1.62 7.75 4.43
C ALA A 68 -1.85 9.06 3.66
N ILE A 69 -3.10 9.53 3.65
CA ILE A 69 -3.42 10.92 3.30
C ILE A 69 -3.31 11.75 4.58
N LEU A 70 -2.42 12.74 4.59
CA LEU A 70 -2.18 13.60 5.74
C LEU A 70 -2.58 15.04 5.43
N LYS A 71 -3.27 15.65 6.38
CA LYS A 71 -3.50 17.09 6.40
C LYS A 71 -2.31 17.80 7.02
N LYS A 72 -2.09 19.06 6.64
CA LYS A 72 -1.05 19.88 7.25
C LYS A 72 -1.19 19.89 8.78
N GLY A 73 -0.07 19.71 9.47
CA GLY A 73 0.03 19.64 10.93
C GLY A 73 -0.47 18.34 11.56
N HIS A 74 -1.00 17.39 10.78
CA HIS A 74 -1.51 16.11 11.28
C HIS A 74 -0.50 14.98 11.10
N GLU A 75 -0.66 13.95 11.91
CA GLU A 75 0.21 12.78 11.98
C GLU A 75 -0.59 11.47 11.99
N VAL A 76 0.09 10.39 11.65
CA VAL A 76 -0.40 9.02 11.77
C VAL A 76 0.65 8.16 12.47
N GLY A 77 0.20 7.28 13.38
CA GLY A 77 1.07 6.40 14.15
C GLY A 77 1.02 4.94 13.69
N TRP A 78 2.16 4.27 13.66
CA TRP A 78 2.28 2.82 13.52
C TRP A 78 2.97 2.27 14.77
N THR A 79 2.33 1.31 15.43
CA THR A 79 2.93 0.65 16.61
C THR A 79 3.34 -0.75 16.23
N THR A 80 4.61 -1.08 16.45
CA THR A 80 5.17 -2.40 16.15
C THR A 80 6.20 -2.81 17.19
N THR A 81 6.50 -4.10 17.25
CA THR A 81 7.59 -4.63 18.07
C THR A 81 8.91 -4.38 17.35
N LEU A 82 9.83 -3.66 18.00
CA LEU A 82 11.22 -3.57 17.57
C LEU A 82 12.08 -4.44 18.49
N MET A 83 13.01 -5.19 17.90
CA MET A 83 13.99 -6.01 18.63
C MET A 83 15.13 -5.16 19.16
N GLY A 84 15.53 -5.37 20.43
CA GLY A 84 16.70 -4.72 21.01
C GLY A 84 17.99 -5.03 20.24
N ASP A 85 18.89 -4.05 20.17
CA ASP A 85 20.20 -4.12 19.51
C ASP A 85 20.13 -4.38 17.98
N GLN A 86 18.94 -4.35 17.38
CA GLN A 86 18.74 -4.40 15.94
C GLN A 86 18.67 -2.97 15.38
N GLU A 87 19.52 -2.64 14.41
CA GLU A 87 19.43 -1.35 13.71
C GLU A 87 18.22 -1.33 12.76
N TYR A 88 17.44 -0.25 12.84
CA TYR A 88 16.34 0.08 11.94
C TYR A 88 16.57 1.44 11.26
N ILE A 89 16.06 1.57 10.03
CA ILE A 89 16.02 2.84 9.30
C ILE A 89 14.57 3.08 8.87
N PHE A 90 14.00 4.18 9.35
CA PHE A 90 12.68 4.67 8.96
C PHE A 90 12.86 5.79 7.94
N ILE A 91 12.25 5.65 6.77
CA ILE A 91 12.43 6.58 5.65
C ILE A 91 11.07 7.07 5.22
N GLY A 92 10.84 8.37 5.26
CA GLY A 92 9.59 8.99 4.85
C GLY A 92 9.66 9.55 3.43
N GLY A 93 8.49 9.89 2.89
CA GLY A 93 8.34 10.62 1.64
C GLY A 93 6.95 11.23 1.54
N GLY A 94 6.86 12.46 1.07
CA GLY A 94 5.62 13.09 0.65
C GLY A 94 5.54 13.23 -0.87
N ASP A 95 4.32 13.40 -1.38
CA ASP A 95 4.10 13.77 -2.79
C ASP A 95 4.64 15.17 -3.13
N GLN A 96 4.31 15.70 -4.32
CA GLN A 96 4.81 17.02 -4.72
C GLN A 96 4.16 18.20 -3.99
N ASP A 97 3.01 18.00 -3.33
CA ASP A 97 2.35 19.05 -2.53
C ASP A 97 2.94 19.12 -1.10
N ALA A 98 3.67 18.11 -0.67
CA ALA A 98 4.38 18.09 0.62
C ALA A 98 5.70 18.87 0.53
N THR A 99 5.93 19.77 1.49
CA THR A 99 7.20 20.52 1.60
C THR A 99 8.03 20.11 2.81
N ASP A 100 7.39 19.57 3.85
CA ASP A 100 8.05 19.20 5.11
C ASP A 100 7.31 18.02 5.76
N VAL A 101 8.01 16.89 5.89
CA VAL A 101 7.49 15.65 6.46
C VAL A 101 8.42 15.23 7.60
N ASP A 102 7.86 14.96 8.78
CA ASP A 102 8.64 14.53 9.94
C ASP A 102 8.44 13.03 10.20
N ILE A 103 9.47 12.38 10.76
CA ILE A 103 9.35 11.08 11.43
C ILE A 103 9.77 11.20 12.88
N SER A 104 9.05 10.52 13.77
CA SER A 104 9.44 10.38 15.17
C SER A 104 9.23 8.96 15.70
N VAL A 105 10.08 8.55 16.64
CA VAL A 105 10.02 7.24 17.31
C VAL A 105 9.88 7.44 18.81
N SER A 106 8.94 6.72 19.42
CA SER A 106 8.67 6.73 20.86
C SER A 106 8.36 5.33 21.37
N ASN A 107 8.68 5.02 22.63
CA ASN A 107 8.28 3.77 23.29
C ASN A 107 7.08 3.92 24.23
N THR A 108 6.80 5.14 24.68
CA THR A 108 5.62 5.51 25.46
C THR A 108 5.09 6.85 24.98
N PRO A 109 3.78 7.13 25.14
CA PRO A 109 3.22 8.43 24.79
C PRO A 109 4.01 9.59 25.41
N GLY A 110 4.51 10.50 24.57
CA GLY A 110 5.29 11.67 25.00
C GLY A 110 6.80 11.44 25.19
N THR A 111 7.31 10.20 25.12
CA THR A 111 8.74 9.91 25.25
C THR A 111 9.38 9.76 23.87
N LEU A 112 9.93 10.85 23.35
CA LEU A 112 10.63 10.87 22.07
C LEU A 112 12.03 10.27 22.20
N LEU A 113 12.35 9.28 21.37
CA LEU A 113 13.63 8.57 21.37
C LEU A 113 14.50 8.93 20.16
N ALA A 114 13.88 9.13 19.00
CA ALA A 114 14.54 9.56 17.78
C ALA A 114 13.57 10.36 16.91
N LYS A 115 14.09 11.27 16.08
CA LYS A 115 13.29 12.04 15.13
C LYS A 115 14.13 12.59 13.99
N ASP A 116 13.45 12.88 12.89
CA ASP A 116 13.89 13.81 11.87
C ASP A 116 12.81 14.89 11.74
N THR A 117 13.22 16.14 11.90
CA THR A 117 12.36 17.34 11.78
C THR A 117 13.07 18.43 10.97
N GLN A 118 13.94 18.01 10.05
CA GLN A 118 14.52 18.92 9.06
C GLN A 118 13.43 19.35 8.08
N SER A 119 13.55 20.57 7.56
CA SER A 119 12.55 21.10 6.63
C SER A 119 12.75 20.53 5.23
N ASP A 120 12.39 19.25 5.09
CA ASP A 120 12.39 18.49 3.86
C ASP A 120 11.27 17.44 3.87
N LYS A 121 10.91 16.91 2.70
CA LYS A 121 9.81 15.95 2.55
C LYS A 121 10.26 14.49 2.56
N THR A 122 11.52 14.21 2.89
CA THR A 122 12.16 12.88 2.85
C THR A 122 12.92 12.57 4.16
N PRO A 123 12.24 12.59 5.32
CA PRO A 123 12.90 12.39 6.61
C PRO A 123 13.52 11.00 6.72
N ILE A 124 14.66 10.90 7.40
CA ILE A 124 15.34 9.63 7.65
C ILE A 124 15.71 9.53 9.13
N VAL A 125 15.21 8.49 9.79
CA VAL A 125 15.53 8.18 11.20
C VAL A 125 16.22 6.82 11.29
N GLN A 126 17.49 6.83 11.71
CA GLN A 126 18.20 5.64 12.14
C GLN A 126 17.97 5.43 13.63
N PHE A 127 17.62 4.21 14.03
CA PHE A 127 17.30 3.90 15.42
C PHE A 127 17.63 2.46 15.79
N THR A 128 18.38 2.31 16.89
CA THR A 128 18.70 1.03 17.50
C THR A 128 18.09 1.01 18.91
N PRO A 129 16.95 0.33 19.13
CA PRO A 129 16.36 0.23 20.46
C PRO A 129 17.27 -0.56 21.40
N THR A 130 17.38 -0.12 22.65
CA THR A 130 18.18 -0.82 23.67
C THR A 130 17.48 -2.05 24.27
N ARG A 131 16.18 -2.22 23.98
CA ARG A 131 15.35 -3.32 24.49
C ARG A 131 14.32 -3.72 23.45
N THR A 132 14.00 -5.01 23.40
CA THR A 132 12.85 -5.48 22.65
C THR A 132 11.56 -4.98 23.28
N GLY A 133 10.65 -4.43 22.47
CA GLY A 133 9.37 -3.93 22.98
C GLY A 133 8.52 -3.23 21.92
N GLN A 134 7.40 -2.67 22.36
CA GLN A 134 6.52 -1.88 21.51
C GLN A 134 7.07 -0.47 21.33
N TYR A 135 7.14 -0.03 20.08
CA TYR A 135 7.49 1.32 19.71
C TYR A 135 6.43 1.87 18.76
N THR A 136 6.11 3.15 18.91
CA THR A 136 5.26 3.90 17.99
C THR A 136 6.15 4.78 17.13
N ILE A 137 6.05 4.58 15.82
CA ILE A 137 6.66 5.42 14.80
C ILE A 137 5.56 6.29 14.21
N LYS A 138 5.77 7.61 14.20
CA LYS A 138 4.82 8.58 13.66
C LYS A 138 5.37 9.22 12.42
N LEU A 139 4.51 9.36 11.42
CA LEU A 139 4.74 10.15 10.21
C LEU A 139 3.83 11.38 10.26
N LYS A 140 4.37 12.56 10.01
CA LYS A 140 3.63 13.82 10.10
C LYS A 140 3.87 14.66 8.86
N LEU A 141 2.82 15.25 8.31
CA LEU A 141 2.95 16.34 7.34
C LEU A 141 3.09 17.65 8.12
N TYR A 142 4.32 18.12 8.32
CA TYR A 142 4.57 19.36 9.04
C TYR A 142 4.10 20.57 8.21
N SER A 143 4.45 20.60 6.93
CA SER A 143 3.97 21.62 5.99
C SER A 143 3.85 21.09 4.56
N GLY A 144 2.94 21.71 3.81
CA GLY A 144 2.65 21.44 2.41
C GLY A 144 1.66 22.48 1.89
N ASP A 145 1.49 22.50 0.58
CA ASP A 145 0.55 23.38 -0.12
C ASP A 145 -0.89 22.85 -0.01
N ASN A 146 -1.06 21.53 0.06
CA ASN A 146 -2.33 20.83 0.19
C ASN A 146 -2.24 19.67 1.19
N ASP A 147 -3.34 18.92 1.34
CA ASP A 147 -3.29 17.57 1.89
C ASP A 147 -2.45 16.69 0.96
N SER A 148 -1.59 15.85 1.52
CA SER A 148 -0.62 15.07 0.76
C SER A 148 -0.70 13.59 1.07
N PHE A 149 -0.44 12.77 0.05
CA PHE A 149 -0.06 11.38 0.27
C PHE A 149 1.36 11.36 0.85
N CYS A 150 1.50 10.78 2.04
CA CYS A 150 2.77 10.57 2.70
C CYS A 150 2.95 9.07 2.97
N CYS A 151 4.17 8.56 2.81
CA CYS A 151 4.51 7.18 3.11
C CYS A 151 5.80 7.04 3.89
N MET A 152 5.97 5.85 4.47
CA MET A 152 7.15 5.46 5.23
C MET A 152 7.55 4.03 4.90
N ALA A 153 8.83 3.83 4.62
CA ALA A 153 9.47 2.53 4.56
C ALA A 153 10.16 2.20 5.90
N ILE A 154 10.16 0.91 6.25
CA ILE A 154 10.83 0.36 7.43
C ILE A 154 11.89 -0.62 6.96
N LEU A 155 13.14 -0.25 7.14
CA LEU A 155 14.30 -1.08 6.87
C LEU A 155 14.90 -1.56 8.19
N LYS A 156 15.58 -2.69 8.14
CA LYS A 156 16.40 -3.24 9.23
C LYS A 156 17.70 -3.81 8.67
N GLU A 157 18.73 -3.86 9.49
CA GLU A 157 19.95 -4.61 9.16
C GLU A 157 19.60 -6.09 8.84
N GLY A 158 20.20 -6.60 7.75
CA GLY A 158 19.94 -7.93 7.22
C GLY A 158 18.50 -8.12 6.72
N GLY A 159 17.84 -7.03 6.31
CA GLY A 159 16.51 -7.05 5.71
C GLY A 159 16.49 -7.57 4.27
N ASN A 160 15.32 -7.50 3.65
CA ASN A 160 15.08 -8.01 2.31
C ASN A 160 15.30 -6.91 1.28
N ARG A 161 16.01 -7.23 0.19
CA ARG A 161 16.10 -6.35 -0.96
C ARG A 161 14.88 -6.53 -1.84
N VAL A 162 14.21 -5.44 -2.20
CA VAL A 162 13.08 -5.45 -3.12
C VAL A 162 13.55 -4.91 -4.47
N PRO A 163 13.57 -5.73 -5.54
CA PRO A 163 13.93 -5.24 -6.87
C PRO A 163 12.99 -4.11 -7.31
N ALA A 164 13.54 -3.04 -7.92
CA ALA A 164 12.74 -1.90 -8.39
C ALA A 164 11.58 -2.34 -9.32
N GLY A 165 11.81 -3.34 -10.18
CA GLY A 165 10.77 -3.90 -11.05
C GLY A 165 9.61 -4.58 -10.30
N ASN A 166 9.86 -5.17 -9.13
CA ASN A 166 8.80 -5.73 -8.28
C ASN A 166 7.91 -4.62 -7.75
N LEU A 167 8.51 -3.54 -7.26
CA LEU A 167 7.77 -2.39 -6.76
C LEU A 167 6.97 -1.71 -7.87
N ASP A 168 7.61 -1.41 -9.02
CA ASP A 168 6.94 -0.78 -10.16
C ASP A 168 5.74 -1.61 -10.64
N ASN A 169 5.86 -2.94 -10.63
CA ASN A 169 4.77 -3.86 -10.95
C ASN A 169 3.59 -3.70 -9.99
N VAL A 170 3.85 -3.74 -8.68
CA VAL A 170 2.81 -3.64 -7.65
C VAL A 170 2.14 -2.27 -7.68
N VAL A 171 2.93 -1.19 -7.72
CA VAL A 171 2.42 0.19 -7.82
C VAL A 171 1.54 0.36 -9.06
N GLY A 172 1.97 -0.19 -10.20
CA GLY A 172 1.17 -0.19 -11.44
C GLY A 172 -0.17 -0.91 -11.28
N LYS A 173 -0.20 -2.08 -10.63
CA LYS A 173 -1.44 -2.83 -10.33
C LYS A 173 -2.41 -2.01 -9.48
N ILE A 174 -1.92 -1.36 -8.41
CA ILE A 174 -2.73 -0.51 -7.54
C ILE A 174 -3.33 0.68 -8.30
N ILE A 175 -2.52 1.40 -9.10
CA ILE A 175 -2.99 2.55 -9.89
C ILE A 175 -4.05 2.12 -10.91
N ASN A 176 -3.82 1.00 -11.60
CA ASN A 176 -4.77 0.48 -12.58
C ASN A 176 -6.11 0.11 -11.93
N TYR A 177 -6.09 -0.52 -10.75
CA TYR A 177 -7.32 -0.83 -10.02
C TYR A 177 -8.05 0.45 -9.59
N GLY A 178 -7.35 1.38 -8.94
CA GLY A 178 -7.96 2.62 -8.46
C GLY A 178 -8.53 3.48 -9.60
N ALA A 179 -7.87 3.53 -10.75
CA ALA A 179 -8.39 4.19 -11.94
C ALA A 179 -9.69 3.55 -12.45
N ARG A 180 -9.75 2.21 -12.52
CA ARG A 180 -10.97 1.48 -12.90
C ARG A 180 -12.10 1.68 -11.89
N ALA A 181 -11.79 1.64 -10.61
CA ALA A 181 -12.75 1.90 -9.54
C ALA A 181 -13.33 3.32 -9.65
N ASN A 182 -12.46 4.32 -9.88
CA ASN A 182 -12.87 5.70 -10.09
C ASN A 182 -13.72 5.89 -11.34
N GLU A 183 -13.39 5.22 -12.45
CA GLU A 183 -14.18 5.29 -13.68
C GLU A 183 -15.58 4.69 -13.50
N GLN A 184 -15.69 3.55 -12.82
CA GLN A 184 -16.95 2.82 -12.68
C GLN A 184 -17.91 3.44 -11.67
N LYS A 185 -17.39 4.06 -10.61
CA LYS A 185 -18.20 4.56 -9.49
C LYS A 185 -18.13 6.08 -9.32
N GLY A 186 -17.07 6.72 -9.80
CA GLY A 186 -16.76 8.13 -9.53
C GLY A 186 -16.23 8.31 -8.10
N GLY A 187 -15.25 9.20 -7.93
CA GLY A 187 -14.81 9.64 -6.60
C GLY A 187 -13.92 8.69 -5.83
N ALA A 188 -13.43 7.60 -6.44
CA ALA A 188 -12.54 6.68 -5.76
C ALA A 188 -11.26 7.40 -5.32
N LYS A 189 -10.97 7.35 -4.03
CA LYS A 189 -9.81 7.98 -3.41
C LYS A 189 -9.25 7.10 -2.30
N PHE A 190 -8.03 7.35 -1.88
CA PHE A 190 -7.51 6.68 -0.69
C PHE A 190 -8.32 7.05 0.54
N HIS A 191 -8.46 6.10 1.45
CA HIS A 191 -9.02 6.35 2.77
C HIS A 191 -8.22 7.45 3.50
N ASP A 192 -8.92 8.39 4.13
CA ASP A 192 -8.35 9.67 4.58
C ASP A 192 -8.85 10.13 5.96
N LEU A 193 -9.38 9.21 6.79
CA LEU A 193 -9.69 9.56 8.17
C LEU A 193 -8.41 9.85 8.97
N THR A 194 -8.52 10.78 9.92
CA THR A 194 -7.40 11.18 10.78
C THR A 194 -6.81 9.98 11.51
N ASN A 195 -5.47 9.93 11.54
CA ASN A 195 -4.71 8.87 12.19
C ASN A 195 -5.11 7.46 11.68
N GLN A 196 -5.33 7.33 10.36
CA GLN A 196 -5.50 6.06 9.68
C GLN A 196 -4.50 5.95 8.54
N TRP A 197 -3.88 4.77 8.42
CA TRP A 197 -3.15 4.40 7.22
C TRP A 197 -4.14 3.87 6.18
N CYS A 198 -3.88 4.11 4.91
CA CYS A 198 -4.71 3.65 3.80
C CYS A 198 -3.97 2.73 2.83
N MET A 199 -2.68 2.50 3.08
CA MET A 199 -1.82 1.66 2.29
C MET A 199 -0.79 0.99 3.17
N TYR A 200 -0.49 -0.27 2.83
CA TYR A 200 0.49 -1.08 3.51
C TYR A 200 1.27 -1.87 2.45
N GLY A 201 2.55 -2.11 2.71
CA GLY A 201 3.39 -3.02 1.96
C GLY A 201 4.07 -3.98 2.92
N ALA A 202 4.18 -5.24 2.50
CA ALA A 202 4.71 -6.31 3.32
C ALA A 202 5.61 -7.26 2.53
N ILE A 203 6.65 -7.76 3.19
CA ILE A 203 7.42 -8.91 2.70
C ILE A 203 6.84 -10.18 3.30
N LEU A 204 6.34 -11.06 2.44
CA LEU A 204 5.67 -12.31 2.80
C LEU A 204 6.37 -13.51 2.16
N ASP A 205 6.69 -14.51 2.97
CA ASP A 205 7.02 -15.85 2.50
C ASP A 205 5.77 -16.57 1.98
N GLU A 206 5.93 -17.60 1.15
CA GLU A 206 4.82 -18.47 0.77
C GLU A 206 4.13 -19.06 2.02
N GLY A 207 2.81 -19.08 2.02
CA GLY A 207 1.99 -19.55 3.13
C GLY A 207 1.88 -18.57 4.30
N SER A 208 2.71 -17.53 4.35
CA SER A 208 2.67 -16.52 5.41
C SER A 208 1.57 -15.49 5.19
N LYS A 209 1.24 -14.75 6.25
CA LYS A 209 0.20 -13.73 6.24
C LYS A 209 0.59 -12.52 7.07
N THR A 210 -0.04 -11.39 6.77
CA THR A 210 -0.04 -10.21 7.63
C THR A 210 -1.47 -9.77 7.88
N GLU A 211 -1.69 -9.11 9.01
CA GLU A 211 -2.98 -8.58 9.41
C GLU A 211 -2.81 -7.17 9.97
N ILE A 212 -3.70 -6.28 9.54
CA ILE A 212 -3.86 -4.95 10.09
C ILE A 212 -5.14 -4.96 10.91
N GLU A 213 -5.08 -4.37 12.09
CA GLU A 213 -6.20 -4.31 13.03
C GLU A 213 -6.55 -2.85 13.35
N ASN A 214 -7.68 -2.67 14.05
CA ASN A 214 -8.12 -1.37 14.59
C ASN A 214 -8.32 -0.29 13.51
N LEU A 215 -8.72 -0.71 12.31
CA LEU A 215 -9.10 0.21 11.24
C LEU A 215 -10.42 0.90 11.59
N ASN A 216 -10.42 2.23 11.52
CA ASN A 216 -11.61 3.06 11.50
C ASN A 216 -11.91 3.40 10.05
N LEU A 217 -13.01 2.86 9.54
CA LEU A 217 -13.42 3.06 8.16
C LEU A 217 -14.58 4.05 8.04
N GLY A 218 -15.19 4.51 9.15
CA GLY A 218 -16.33 5.42 9.06
C GLY A 218 -17.55 4.80 8.37
N TYR A 219 -18.45 5.62 7.84
CA TYR A 219 -19.75 5.21 7.29
C TYR A 219 -19.80 5.46 5.78
N GLN A 220 -19.27 4.54 4.98
CA GLN A 220 -19.15 4.68 3.53
C GLN A 220 -18.81 3.33 2.86
N ASN A 221 -18.84 3.30 1.54
CA ASN A 221 -18.38 2.16 0.77
C ASN A 221 -16.85 2.18 0.65
N HIS A 222 -16.23 1.03 0.86
CA HIS A 222 -14.81 0.84 0.63
C HIS A 222 -14.54 -0.24 -0.40
N ALA A 223 -13.51 -0.03 -1.20
CA ALA A 223 -12.82 -1.08 -1.91
C ALA A 223 -11.49 -1.37 -1.20
N PHE A 224 -11.20 -2.64 -1.03
CA PHE A 224 -9.95 -3.15 -0.48
C PHE A 224 -9.29 -3.98 -1.56
N LEU A 225 -7.99 -3.82 -1.71
CA LEU A 225 -7.21 -4.44 -2.76
C LEU A 225 -5.89 -4.90 -2.17
N ALA A 226 -5.43 -6.08 -2.56
CA ALA A 226 -4.02 -6.44 -2.46
C ALA A 226 -3.44 -6.66 -3.87
N ALA A 227 -2.14 -6.49 -4.00
CA ALA A 227 -1.38 -6.73 -5.21
C ALA A 227 -0.01 -7.28 -4.82
N GLY A 228 0.29 -8.49 -5.29
CA GLY A 228 1.61 -9.10 -5.16
C GLY A 228 2.52 -8.68 -6.29
N ASP A 229 3.83 -8.73 -6.05
CA ASP A 229 4.84 -8.52 -7.09
C ASP A 229 4.89 -9.67 -8.10
N GLN A 230 5.91 -9.68 -8.96
CA GLN A 230 6.09 -10.70 -9.99
C GLN A 230 6.40 -12.10 -9.45
N ASN A 231 6.76 -12.24 -8.17
CA ASN A 231 6.95 -13.56 -7.55
C ASN A 231 5.62 -14.14 -7.04
N SER A 232 4.58 -13.31 -6.91
CA SER A 232 3.27 -13.72 -6.41
C SER A 232 2.47 -14.42 -7.49
N GLU A 233 2.00 -15.63 -7.19
CA GLU A 233 1.06 -16.36 -8.05
C GLU A 233 -0.37 -16.22 -7.52
N ASP A 234 -0.54 -16.30 -6.19
CA ASP A 234 -1.84 -16.32 -5.53
C ASP A 234 -1.78 -15.57 -4.19
N LEU A 235 -2.56 -14.49 -4.06
CA LEU A 235 -2.79 -13.77 -2.81
C LEU A 235 -4.26 -13.92 -2.40
N ASP A 236 -4.48 -14.19 -1.12
CA ASP A 236 -5.81 -14.12 -0.53
C ASP A 236 -5.99 -12.80 0.23
N LEU A 237 -7.16 -12.17 0.12
CA LEU A 237 -7.55 -10.98 0.86
C LEU A 237 -8.77 -11.24 1.74
N TYR A 238 -8.72 -10.82 3.00
CA TYR A 238 -9.84 -10.97 3.93
C TYR A 238 -10.12 -9.63 4.62
N LEU A 239 -11.38 -9.22 4.62
CA LEU A 239 -11.90 -8.14 5.44
C LEU A 239 -12.49 -8.74 6.72
N LEU A 240 -12.04 -8.24 7.86
CA LEU A 240 -12.46 -8.68 9.18
C LEU A 240 -13.20 -7.56 9.90
N ARG A 241 -14.09 -7.93 10.83
CA ARG A 241 -14.68 -7.03 11.82
C ARG A 241 -14.73 -7.73 13.17
N ASN A 242 -14.15 -7.11 14.19
CA ASN A 242 -13.94 -7.73 15.50
C ASN A 242 -13.33 -9.15 15.35
N GLU A 243 -12.22 -9.25 14.60
CA GLU A 243 -11.48 -10.50 14.33
C GLU A 243 -12.27 -11.58 13.55
N THR A 244 -13.51 -11.29 13.16
CA THR A 244 -14.36 -12.20 12.38
C THR A 244 -14.31 -11.84 10.91
N GLU A 245 -14.03 -12.82 10.05
CA GLU A 245 -14.08 -12.63 8.59
C GLU A 245 -15.50 -12.27 8.15
N ILE A 246 -15.63 -11.16 7.41
CA ILE A 246 -16.93 -10.70 6.88
C ILE A 246 -16.98 -10.72 5.35
N LYS A 247 -15.82 -10.58 4.68
CA LYS A 247 -15.66 -10.76 3.23
C LYS A 247 -14.27 -11.29 2.93
N LYS A 248 -14.12 -11.95 1.80
CA LYS A 248 -12.82 -12.42 1.31
C LYS A 248 -12.82 -12.55 -0.20
N ASP A 249 -11.62 -12.55 -0.74
CA ASP A 249 -11.28 -12.96 -2.09
C ASP A 249 -10.14 -13.98 -1.96
N THR A 250 -10.38 -15.18 -2.47
CA THR A 250 -9.46 -16.33 -2.42
C THR A 250 -9.44 -17.03 -3.78
N ASP A 251 -9.78 -16.29 -4.84
CA ASP A 251 -9.60 -16.76 -6.19
C ASP A 251 -8.09 -16.82 -6.49
N SER A 252 -7.68 -17.71 -7.38
CA SER A 252 -6.25 -17.91 -7.65
C SER A 252 -5.72 -16.80 -8.56
N ASP A 253 -5.37 -15.68 -7.93
CA ASP A 253 -4.82 -14.50 -8.56
C ASP A 253 -3.92 -13.68 -7.63
N SER A 254 -3.08 -12.82 -8.19
CA SER A 254 -2.14 -11.99 -7.42
C SER A 254 -2.68 -10.59 -7.09
N VAL A 255 -3.95 -10.30 -7.37
CA VAL A 255 -4.59 -8.98 -7.24
C VAL A 255 -6.01 -9.08 -6.64
N PRO A 256 -6.17 -9.75 -5.48
CA PRO A 256 -7.49 -9.98 -4.88
C PRO A 256 -8.10 -8.67 -4.40
N ASN A 257 -9.42 -8.57 -4.46
CA ASN A 257 -10.13 -7.36 -4.07
C ASN A 257 -11.52 -7.64 -3.50
N VAL A 258 -11.93 -6.86 -2.51
CA VAL A 258 -13.27 -6.92 -1.92
C VAL A 258 -13.87 -5.52 -1.81
N VAL A 259 -15.18 -5.41 -2.00
CA VAL A 259 -15.93 -4.16 -1.78
C VAL A 259 -16.92 -4.38 -0.65
N SER A 260 -16.98 -3.47 0.32
CA SER A 260 -17.94 -3.55 1.42
C SER A 260 -18.40 -2.16 1.85
N GLU A 261 -19.66 -2.07 2.23
CA GLU A 261 -20.11 -0.98 3.10
C GLU A 261 -19.52 -1.22 4.50
N THR A 262 -19.03 -0.15 5.12
CA THR A 262 -18.40 -0.20 6.45
C THR A 262 -19.04 0.82 7.37
N TYR A 263 -18.95 0.55 8.68
CA TYR A 263 -19.57 1.36 9.72
C TYR A 263 -18.65 1.44 10.95
N GLY A 264 -17.97 2.57 11.08
CA GLY A 264 -17.13 2.91 12.24
C GLY A 264 -15.82 2.13 12.28
N SER A 265 -15.47 1.63 13.46
CA SER A 265 -14.16 1.05 13.78
C SER A 265 -14.16 -0.48 13.91
N ASN A 266 -13.00 -1.02 14.30
CA ASN A 266 -12.74 -2.43 14.59
C ASN A 266 -12.75 -3.31 13.34
N TYR A 267 -12.39 -2.74 12.20
CA TYR A 267 -12.09 -3.51 11.00
C TYR A 267 -10.65 -4.01 11.05
N GLY A 268 -10.43 -5.14 10.40
CA GLY A 268 -9.10 -5.66 10.11
C GLY A 268 -8.98 -6.01 8.63
N LEU A 269 -7.75 -6.01 8.14
CA LEU A 269 -7.43 -6.41 6.77
C LEU A 269 -6.29 -7.41 6.82
N LYS A 270 -6.56 -8.63 6.35
CA LYS A 270 -5.59 -9.71 6.32
C LYS A 270 -5.25 -10.07 4.89
N VAL A 271 -3.95 -10.19 4.61
CA VAL A 271 -3.43 -10.64 3.32
C VAL A 271 -2.56 -11.86 3.56
N LYS A 272 -2.77 -12.91 2.77
CA LYS A 272 -1.96 -14.13 2.81
C LYS A 272 -1.33 -14.35 1.45
N ASN A 273 -0.02 -14.62 1.44
CA ASN A 273 0.65 -15.13 0.25
C ASN A 273 0.37 -16.62 0.15
N HIS A 274 -0.57 -17.02 -0.71
CA HIS A 274 -1.01 -18.40 -0.82
C HIS A 274 0.01 -19.25 -1.60
N ALA A 275 0.46 -18.75 -2.75
CA ALA A 275 1.45 -19.40 -3.61
C ALA A 275 2.37 -18.37 -4.28
N SER A 276 3.67 -18.66 -4.34
CA SER A 276 4.66 -17.75 -4.91
C SER A 276 5.96 -18.46 -5.27
N SER A 277 6.67 -17.99 -6.29
CA SER A 277 7.99 -18.53 -6.65
C SER A 277 9.13 -18.10 -5.72
N GLY A 278 8.83 -17.34 -4.66
CA GLY A 278 9.79 -16.79 -3.69
C GLY A 278 9.14 -15.77 -2.75
N LYS A 279 9.95 -15.04 -1.99
CA LYS A 279 9.43 -13.93 -1.15
C LYS A 279 8.69 -12.92 -2.04
N THR A 280 7.49 -12.57 -1.62
CA THR A 280 6.62 -11.61 -2.31
C THR A 280 6.62 -10.30 -1.54
N PHE A 281 6.88 -9.20 -2.24
CA PHE A 281 6.44 -7.89 -1.79
C PHE A 281 4.98 -7.70 -2.20
N ALA A 282 4.08 -7.66 -1.23
CA ALA A 282 2.66 -7.41 -1.43
C ALA A 282 2.32 -6.01 -0.94
N MET A 283 1.61 -5.21 -1.74
CA MET A 283 0.98 -3.99 -1.27
C MET A 283 -0.53 -4.14 -1.26
N PHE A 284 -1.18 -3.52 -0.28
CA PHE A 284 -2.62 -3.50 -0.19
C PHE A 284 -3.12 -2.14 0.29
N CYS A 285 -4.26 -1.73 -0.25
CA CYS A 285 -4.81 -0.40 -0.05
C CYS A 285 -6.30 -0.42 0.25
N ILE A 286 -6.72 0.68 0.86
CA ILE A 286 -8.10 0.95 1.26
C ILE A 286 -8.54 2.21 0.49
N LEU A 287 -9.53 2.05 -0.36
CA LEU A 287 -10.14 3.13 -1.12
C LEU A 287 -11.53 3.42 -0.59
N THR A 288 -11.86 4.69 -0.47
CA THR A 288 -13.22 5.19 -0.31
C THR A 288 -13.86 5.30 -1.69
N MET A 289 -15.13 4.87 -1.79
CA MET A 289 -15.92 4.83 -3.02
C MET A 289 -17.15 5.71 -2.94
#